data_AF-A0A1A9S872-F1
#
_entry.id   AF-A0A1A9S872-F1
#
_cell.length_a   1.000
_cell.length_b   1.000
_cell.length_c   1.000
_cell.angle_alpha   90.00
_cell.angle_beta   90.00
_cell.angle_gamma   90.00
#
_symmetry.space_group_name_H-M   'P 1'
#
loop_
_entity.id
_entity.type
_entity.pdbx_description
1 polymer ?
#
loop_
_entity_poly.entity_id
_entity_poly.type
_entity_poly.pdbx_seq_one_letter_code
_entity_poly.pdbx_strand_id
1 'polypeptide(L)'
;MAGNAFHVRQVWLLLDDTPVVWARSVCPLAGAWPSILACGTQPLGKRLFDGRLAAERSPLAFAAVPPAQQEQAAQAICLRRSAFDLNGEKMVLTEGFMPELVRFLEE
;
A
#
# COMPACT_ATOMS: atom_id res chain seq x y z
N MET A 1 23.86 -12.44 13.33
CA MET A 1 23.28 -11.72 12.18
C MET A 1 22.03 -11.00 12.68
N ALA A 2 22.04 -9.68 12.75
CA ALA A 2 20.81 -8.95 13.06
C ALA A 2 19.86 -9.17 11.87
N GLY A 3 18.74 -9.85 12.09
CA GLY A 3 17.71 -9.99 11.07
C GLY A 3 17.19 -8.60 10.72
N ASN A 4 17.06 -8.28 9.42
CA ASN A 4 16.43 -7.04 9.01
C ASN A 4 14.97 -7.05 9.49
N ALA A 5 14.66 -6.24 10.51
CA ALA A 5 13.32 -6.04 11.00
C ALA A 5 12.60 -5.00 10.15
N PHE A 6 11.34 -5.30 9.81
CA PHE A 6 10.51 -4.44 8.98
C PHE A 6 9.20 -4.10 9.70
N HIS A 7 8.71 -2.89 9.50
CA HIS A 7 7.36 -2.51 9.86
C HIS A 7 6.44 -2.79 8.66
N VAL A 8 5.32 -3.46 8.92
CA VAL A 8 4.32 -3.83 7.91
C VAL A 8 2.96 -3.32 8.33
N ARG A 9 2.29 -2.59 7.44
CA ARG A 9 0.89 -2.18 7.58
C ARG A 9 0.07 -2.80 6.46
N GLN A 10 -0.99 -3.53 6.82
CA GLN A 10 -1.94 -4.11 5.89
C GLN A 10 -3.34 -3.60 6.20
N VAL A 11 -4.07 -3.18 5.17
CA VAL A 11 -5.41 -2.62 5.32
C VAL A 11 -6.30 -2.99 4.12
N TRP A 12 -7.60 -2.92 4.37
CA TRP A 12 -8.63 -2.85 3.33
C TRP A 12 -9.08 -1.40 3.18
N LEU A 13 -9.21 -0.93 1.94
CA LEU A 13 -9.95 0.29 1.61
C LEU A 13 -11.34 -0.11 1.15
N LEU A 14 -12.34 0.50 1.76
CA LEU A 14 -13.74 0.19 1.57
C LEU A 14 -14.42 1.33 0.84
N LEU A 15 -15.36 0.99 -0.04
CA LEU A 15 -16.40 1.87 -0.56
C LEU A 15 -17.73 1.27 -0.14
N ASP A 16 -18.60 2.05 0.51
CA ASP A 16 -19.90 1.58 1.05
C ASP A 16 -19.79 0.24 1.78
N ASP A 17 -18.89 0.19 2.77
CA ASP A 17 -18.55 -1.01 3.57
C ASP A 17 -18.05 -2.24 2.76
N THR A 18 -17.84 -2.08 1.45
CA THR A 18 -17.37 -3.14 0.55
C THR A 18 -15.86 -3.00 0.35
N PRO A 19 -15.05 -4.04 0.67
CA PRO A 19 -13.61 -3.99 0.43
C PRO A 19 -13.30 -4.00 -1.06
N VAL A 20 -12.67 -2.92 -1.55
CA VAL A 20 -12.37 -2.75 -2.98
C VAL A 20 -10.87 -2.72 -3.29
N VAL A 21 -10.04 -2.41 -2.30
CA VAL A 21 -8.57 -2.44 -2.43
C VAL A 21 -7.94 -3.04 -1.19
N TRP A 22 -7.13 -4.08 -1.38
CA TRP A 22 -6.17 -4.54 -0.38
C TRP A 22 -4.88 -3.73 -0.53
N ALA A 23 -4.31 -3.20 0.56
CA ALA A 23 -3.05 -2.48 0.51
C ALA A 23 -2.07 -2.98 1.57
N ARG A 24 -0.80 -3.10 1.17
CA ARG A 24 0.32 -3.51 2.01
C ARG A 24 1.47 -2.52 1.85
N SER A 25 1.85 -1.89 2.96
CA SER A 25 3.02 -1.00 3.06
C SER A 25 4.11 -1.66 3.89
N VAL A 26 5.35 -1.63 3.40
CA VAL A 26 6.52 -2.18 4.08
C VAL A 26 7.67 -1.18 4.10
N CYS A 27 8.26 -0.98 5.27
CA CYS A 27 9.48 -0.20 5.43
C CYS A 27 10.40 -0.86 6.47
N PRO A 28 11.69 -0.48 6.53
CA PRO A 28 12.53 -0.82 7.66
C PRO A 28 11.88 -0.40 8.99
N LEU A 29 12.16 -1.14 10.08
CA LEU A 29 11.64 -0.79 11.41
C LEU A 29 12.24 0.51 11.95
N ALA A 30 13.44 0.87 11.49
CA ALA A 30 14.07 2.15 11.77
C ALA A 30 13.71 3.20 10.70
N GLY A 31 13.84 4.48 11.07
CA GLY A 31 13.56 5.61 10.17
C GLY A 31 12.21 6.28 10.44
N ALA A 32 11.82 7.17 9.53
CA ALA A 32 10.62 7.98 9.63
C ALA A 32 9.34 7.24 9.20
N TRP A 33 9.46 6.26 8.30
CA TRP A 33 8.29 5.56 7.74
C TRP A 33 7.36 4.88 8.77
N PRO A 34 7.83 4.20 9.83
CA PRO A 34 6.94 3.59 10.81
C PRO A 34 5.95 4.59 11.46
N SER A 35 6.39 5.82 11.75
CA SER A 35 5.49 6.84 12.33
C SER A 35 4.50 7.40 11.29
N ILE A 36 4.92 7.52 10.03
CA ILE A 36 4.06 7.90 8.90
C ILE A 36 2.99 6.82 8.66
N LEU A 37 3.37 5.55 8.71
CA LEU A 37 2.47 4.40 8.57
C LEU A 37 1.54 4.22 9.79
N ALA A 38 1.90 4.74 10.97
CA ALA A 38 1.05 4.78 12.15
C ALA A 38 -0.09 5.82 12.00
N CYS A 39 -0.99 5.59 11.04
CA CYS A 39 -2.15 6.43 10.75
C CYS A 39 -3.50 5.85 11.19
N GLY A 40 -3.48 4.71 11.90
CA GLY A 40 -4.70 4.04 12.34
C GLY A 40 -5.62 3.74 11.15
N THR A 41 -6.89 4.11 11.30
CA THR A 41 -7.94 3.96 10.29
C THR A 41 -7.93 5.05 9.21
N GLN A 42 -7.09 6.09 9.33
CA GLN A 42 -6.98 7.10 8.29
C GLN A 42 -6.29 6.52 7.04
N PRO A 43 -6.76 6.83 5.82
CA PRO A 43 -6.09 6.41 4.59
C PRO A 43 -4.66 6.95 4.52
N LEU A 44 -3.69 6.08 4.24
CA LEU A 44 -2.28 6.46 4.11
C LEU A 44 -2.09 7.51 3.00
N GLY A 45 -2.87 7.42 1.91
CA GLY A 45 -2.84 8.39 0.82
C GLY A 45 -3.03 9.84 1.28
N LYS A 46 -3.84 10.07 2.32
CA LYS A 46 -4.02 11.41 2.90
C LYS A 46 -2.72 11.98 3.46
N ARG A 47 -1.83 11.14 4.03
CA ARG A 47 -0.51 11.57 4.52
C ARG A 47 0.53 11.67 3.40
N LEU A 48 0.43 10.81 2.39
CA LEU A 48 1.38 10.78 1.28
C LEU A 48 1.18 11.94 0.31
N PHE A 49 -0.04 12.46 0.19
CA PHE A 49 -0.43 13.40 -0.87
C PHE A 49 -1.03 14.72 -0.35
N ASP A 50 -0.90 15.04 0.95
CA ASP A 50 -1.33 16.35 1.49
C ASP A 50 -0.36 17.51 1.20
N GLY A 51 0.73 17.23 0.48
CA GLY A 51 1.76 18.22 0.13
C GLY A 51 2.74 18.54 1.27
N ARG A 52 2.59 17.94 2.46
CA ARG A 52 3.52 18.15 3.58
C ARG A 52 4.69 17.18 3.58
N LEU A 53 4.48 15.99 3.03
CA LEU A 53 5.51 14.97 2.93
C LEU A 53 6.24 15.08 1.58
N ALA A 54 7.51 15.51 1.61
CA ALA A 54 8.37 15.61 0.44
C ALA A 54 8.96 14.25 0.03
N ALA A 55 8.09 13.23 -0.11
CA ALA A 55 8.51 11.90 -0.54
C ALA A 55 8.39 11.75 -2.06
N GLU A 56 9.45 11.24 -2.70
CA GLU A 56 9.44 10.94 -4.13
C GLU A 56 8.84 9.56 -4.37
N ARG A 57 7.93 9.45 -5.35
CA ARG A 57 7.30 8.18 -5.72
C ARG A 57 7.93 7.63 -7.00
N SER A 58 8.34 6.36 -6.96
CA SER A 58 8.77 5.63 -8.16
C SER A 58 7.62 5.54 -9.19
N PRO A 59 7.93 5.25 -10.46
CA PRO A 59 6.92 4.81 -11.41
C PRO A 59 6.11 3.63 -10.88
N LEU A 60 4.86 3.53 -11.32
CA LEU A 60 3.98 2.43 -10.98
C LEU A 60 4.38 1.18 -11.78
N ALA A 61 4.52 0.06 -11.09
CA ALA A 61 4.65 -1.26 -11.70
C ALA A 61 3.34 -2.03 -11.51
N PHE A 62 2.91 -2.73 -12.55
CA PHE A 62 1.67 -3.51 -12.55
C PHE A 62 1.95 -4.98 -12.80
N ALA A 63 1.15 -5.85 -12.20
CA ALA A 63 1.20 -7.28 -12.44
C ALA A 63 -0.20 -7.90 -12.35
N ALA A 64 -0.46 -8.93 -13.14
CA ALA A 64 -1.54 -9.87 -12.82
C ALA A 64 -1.22 -10.54 -11.47
N VAL A 65 -2.25 -10.97 -10.73
CA VAL A 65 -2.03 -11.63 -9.44
C VAL A 65 -1.29 -12.95 -9.66
N PRO A 66 -0.07 -13.10 -9.11
CA PRO A 66 0.60 -14.39 -9.15
C PRO A 66 -0.15 -15.38 -8.25
N PRO A 67 -0.31 -16.65 -8.65
CA PRO A 67 -0.94 -17.65 -7.81
C PRO A 67 -0.27 -17.75 -6.42
N ALA A 68 -1.09 -17.64 -5.37
CA ALA A 68 -0.83 -18.09 -3.99
C ALA A 68 0.27 -17.43 -3.14
N GLN A 69 0.80 -16.23 -3.45
CA GLN A 69 1.79 -15.59 -2.56
C GLN A 69 1.20 -14.69 -1.45
N GLN A 70 -0.03 -14.20 -1.62
CA GLN A 70 -0.75 -13.38 -0.64
C GLN A 70 -2.23 -13.75 -0.71
N GLU A 71 -2.72 -14.53 0.27
CA GLU A 71 -4.11 -15.02 0.29
C GLU A 71 -5.13 -13.87 0.22
N GLN A 72 -4.85 -12.76 0.91
CA GLN A 72 -5.73 -11.58 0.91
C GLN A 72 -5.73 -10.83 -0.44
N ALA A 73 -4.70 -11.01 -1.26
CA ALA A 73 -4.64 -10.43 -2.61
C ALA A 73 -4.99 -11.45 -3.70
N ALA A 74 -5.27 -12.71 -3.34
CA ALA A 74 -5.48 -13.80 -4.29
C ALA A 74 -6.71 -13.56 -5.18
N GLN A 75 -7.68 -12.79 -4.70
CA GLN A 75 -8.87 -12.41 -5.43
C GLN A 75 -8.70 -11.13 -6.26
N ALA A 76 -7.58 -10.42 -6.13
CA ALA A 76 -7.37 -9.19 -6.89
C ALA A 76 -7.37 -9.46 -8.40
N ILE A 77 -7.87 -8.52 -9.18
CA ILE A 77 -7.80 -8.57 -10.65
C ILE A 77 -6.49 -7.99 -11.18
N CYS A 78 -5.85 -7.13 -10.39
CA CYS A 78 -4.61 -6.45 -10.73
C CYS A 78 -3.86 -6.06 -9.45
N LEU A 79 -2.54 -6.18 -9.49
CA LEU A 79 -1.64 -5.62 -8.49
C LEU A 79 -0.94 -4.39 -9.05
N ARG A 80 -0.79 -3.39 -8.19
CA ARG A 80 0.03 -2.19 -8.43
C ARG A 80 1.06 -2.06 -7.33
N ARG A 81 2.28 -1.67 -7.69
CA ARG A 81 3.38 -1.41 -6.76
C ARG A 81 4.04 -0.07 -7.06
N SER A 82 4.42 0.63 -6.00
CA SER A 82 5.34 1.77 -6.06
C SER A 82 6.23 1.79 -4.82
N ALA A 83 7.35 2.51 -4.90
CA ALA A 83 8.19 2.83 -3.77
C ALA A 83 8.14 4.33 -3.50
N PHE A 84 8.17 4.71 -2.23
CA PHE A 84 8.35 6.07 -1.78
C PHE A 84 9.75 6.20 -1.17
N ASP A 85 10.44 7.27 -1.55
CA ASP A 85 11.71 7.69 -0.96
C ASP A 85 11.48 8.94 -0.11
N LEU A 86 11.90 8.88 1.14
CA LEU A 86 11.97 10.04 2.01
C LEU A 86 13.41 10.18 2.51
N ASN A 87 14.17 11.10 1.90
CA ASN A 87 15.57 11.36 2.25
C ASN A 87 16.46 10.11 2.21
N GLY A 88 16.26 9.23 1.23
CA GLY A 88 16.98 7.96 1.07
C GLY A 88 16.33 6.78 1.80
N GLU A 89 15.34 7.00 2.66
CA GLU A 89 14.59 5.94 3.31
C GLU A 89 13.45 5.43 2.42
N LYS A 90 13.38 4.11 2.22
CA LYS A 90 12.39 3.51 1.32
C LYS A 90 11.20 2.91 2.05
N MET A 91 10.00 3.14 1.51
CA MET A 91 8.79 2.38 1.81
C MET A 91 8.18 1.83 0.52
N VAL A 92 7.80 0.56 0.51
CA VAL A 92 7.16 -0.10 -0.64
C VAL A 92 5.66 -0.22 -0.37
N LEU A 93 4.86 0.27 -1.30
CA LEU A 93 3.41 0.12 -1.32
C LEU A 93 3.02 -0.89 -2.40
N THR A 94 2.24 -1.90 -2.02
CA THR A 94 1.57 -2.82 -2.94
C THR A 94 0.07 -2.72 -2.71
N GLU A 95 -0.69 -2.63 -3.79
CA GLU A 95 -2.14 -2.51 -3.81
C GLU A 95 -2.70 -3.61 -4.71
N GLY A 96 -3.75 -4.29 -4.26
CA GLY A 96 -4.52 -5.25 -5.04
C GLY A 96 -5.95 -4.75 -5.20
N PHE A 97 -6.40 -4.60 -6.43
CA PHE A 97 -7.74 -4.15 -6.76
C PHE A 97 -8.70 -5.33 -6.79
N MET A 98 -9.75 -5.29 -5.98
CA MET A 98 -10.73 -6.36 -5.88
C MET A 98 -11.76 -6.30 -7.03
N PRO A 99 -12.36 -7.42 -7.44
CA PRO A 99 -13.42 -7.45 -8.44
C PRO A 99 -14.60 -6.53 -8.08
N GLU A 100 -14.89 -6.37 -6.79
CA GLU A 100 -15.96 -5.52 -6.25
C GLU A 100 -15.81 -4.05 -6.66
N LEU A 101 -14.57 -3.59 -6.90
CA LEU A 101 -14.32 -2.22 -7.35
C LEU A 101 -15.07 -1.88 -8.63
N VAL A 102 -15.30 -2.87 -9.51
CA VAL A 102 -16.02 -2.69 -10.79
C VAL A 102 -17.40 -2.07 -10.58
N ARG A 103 -18.07 -2.36 -9.45
CA ARG A 103 -19.40 -1.82 -9.12
C ARG A 103 -19.40 -0.30 -8.89
N PHE A 104 -18.23 0.29 -8.68
CA PHE A 104 -18.05 1.71 -8.34
C PHE A 104 -17.31 2.49 -9.45
N LEU A 105 -17.13 1.92 -10.65
CA LEU A 105 -16.42 2.57 -11.76
C LEU A 105 -17.32 3.40 -12.68
N GLU A 106 -18.64 3.38 -12.49
CA GLU A 106 -19.64 4.01 -13.38
C GLU A 106 -20.24 5.32 -12.83
N GLU A 107 -19.48 6.11 -12.07
CA GLU A 107 -19.87 7.47 -11.68
C GLU A 107 -19.29 8.55 -12.60
#